data_AF-A0A7Y7A9X7-F1
#
_entry.id   AF-A0A7Y7A9X7-F1
#
_cell.length_a   1.000
_cell.length_b   1.000
_cell.length_c   1.000
_cell.angle_alpha   90.00
_cell.angle_beta   90.00
_cell.angle_gamma   90.00
#
_symmetry.space_group_name_H-M   'P 1'
#
loop_
_entity.id
_entity.type
_entity.pdbx_description
1 polymer ?
#
loop_
_entity_poly.entity_id
_entity_poly.type
_entity_poly.pdbx_seq_one_letter_code
_entity_poly.pdbx_strand_id
1 'polypeptide(L)'
;MKESDWLNKAKRIHKDCADNQKMGNGSKKISMSEAHTLNDLQHAIGSHHGIHRITYNEARTSLDEMFNMVKSGRKTPPLTKG
;
A
#
# COMPACT_ATOMS: atom_id res chain seq x y z
N MET A 1 -12.93 -0.43 -6.18
CA MET A 1 -12.83 0.17 -4.83
C MET A 1 -13.01 1.68 -4.97
N LYS A 2 -13.64 2.34 -4.00
CA LYS A 2 -13.72 3.80 -3.96
C LYS A 2 -12.35 4.42 -3.69
N GLU A 3 -12.09 5.59 -4.27
CA GLU A 3 -10.82 6.28 -4.09
C GLU A 3 -10.60 6.71 -2.63
N SER A 4 -11.65 7.15 -1.95
CA SER A 4 -11.60 7.50 -0.53
C SER A 4 -11.21 6.29 0.35
N ASP A 5 -11.85 5.14 0.13
CA ASP A 5 -11.55 3.89 0.83
C ASP A 5 -10.12 3.41 0.58
N TRP A 6 -9.67 3.49 -0.66
CA TRP A 6 -8.31 3.16 -1.04
C TRP A 6 -7.30 4.05 -0.32
N LEU A 7 -7.51 5.37 -0.34
CA LEU A 7 -6.64 6.35 0.33
C LEU A 7 -6.60 6.12 1.84
N ASN A 8 -7.74 5.83 2.47
CA ASN A 8 -7.81 5.58 3.90
C ASN A 8 -7.01 4.32 4.29
N LYS A 9 -7.20 3.23 3.55
CA LYS A 9 -6.44 1.98 3.76
C LYS A 9 -4.94 2.16 3.51
N ALA A 10 -4.56 2.80 2.41
CA ALA A 10 -3.17 3.05 2.06
C ALA A 10 -2.47 3.94 3.10
N LYS A 11 -3.12 5.01 3.56
CA LYS A 11 -2.57 5.91 4.61
C LYS A 11 -2.36 5.19 5.94
N ARG A 12 -3.27 4.29 6.32
CA ARG A 12 -3.13 3.51 7.55
C ARG A 12 -1.87 2.67 7.51
N ILE A 13 -1.69 1.85 6.47
CA ILE A 13 -0.50 0.99 6.34
C ILE A 13 0.76 1.82 6.20
N HIS A 14 0.72 2.91 5.43
CA HIS A 14 1.88 3.79 5.28
C HIS A 14 2.31 4.37 6.64
N LYS A 15 1.36 4.75 7.50
CA LYS A 15 1.64 5.19 8.86
C LYS A 15 2.25 4.06 9.70
N ASP A 16 1.66 2.86 9.68
CA ASP A 16 2.17 1.70 10.43
C ASP A 16 3.61 1.35 10.01
N CYS A 17 3.91 1.44 8.71
CA CYS A 17 5.27 1.27 8.18
C CYS A 17 6.22 2.37 8.68
N ALA A 18 5.79 3.63 8.64
CA ALA A 18 6.60 4.76 9.09
C ALA A 18 6.89 4.71 10.60
N ASP A 19 5.92 4.28 11.40
CA ASP A 19 6.09 4.13 12.86
C ASP A 19 7.05 2.98 13.16
N ASN A 20 6.91 1.83 12.48
CA ASN A 20 7.86 0.72 12.61
C ASN A 20 9.28 1.09 12.18
N GLN A 21 9.44 1.88 11.13
CA GLN A 21 10.75 2.41 10.73
C GLN A 21 11.39 3.26 11.82
N LYS A 22 10.64 4.19 12.42
CA LYS A 22 11.12 5.04 13.52
C LYS A 22 11.52 4.22 14.75
N MET A 23 10.86 3.08 14.98
CA MET A 23 11.19 2.13 16.06
C MET A 23 12.37 1.20 15.72
N GLY A 24 13.03 1.37 14.56
CA GLY A 24 14.13 0.52 14.12
C GLY A 24 13.70 -0.85 13.55
N ASN A 25 12.41 -1.06 13.31
CA ASN A 25 11.84 -2.28 12.76
C ASN A 25 11.75 -2.28 11.23
N GLY A 26 12.37 -1.32 10.53
CA GLY A 26 12.22 -1.17 9.06
C GLY A 26 12.56 -2.42 8.24
N SER A 27 13.51 -3.24 8.72
CA SER A 27 13.90 -4.52 8.09
C SER A 27 13.04 -5.71 8.50
N LYS A 28 12.12 -5.55 9.46
CA LYS A 28 11.17 -6.60 9.81
C LYS A 28 10.10 -6.70 8.74
N LYS A 29 9.69 -7.95 8.49
CA LYS A 29 8.57 -8.24 7.58
C LYS A 29 7.27 -7.74 8.17
N ILE A 30 6.42 -7.16 7.33
CA ILE A 30 5.05 -6.84 7.67
C ILE A 30 4.29 -8.11 8.09
N SER A 31 3.21 -7.92 8.85
CA SER A 31 2.27 -8.99 9.18
C SER A 31 1.58 -9.51 7.92
N MET A 32 1.04 -10.74 7.99
CA MET A 32 0.25 -11.29 6.86
C MET A 32 -0.97 -10.42 6.54
N SER A 33 -1.62 -9.85 7.56
CA SER A 33 -2.78 -8.95 7.38
C SER A 33 -2.41 -7.68 6.60
N GLU A 34 -1.26 -7.08 6.92
CA GLU A 34 -0.73 -5.93 6.17
C GLU A 34 -0.37 -6.33 4.73
N ALA A 35 0.23 -7.51 4.52
CA ALA A 35 0.55 -8.01 3.18
C ALA A 35 -0.70 -8.24 2.33
N HIS A 36 -1.76 -8.82 2.90
CA HIS A 36 -3.06 -8.96 2.23
C HIS A 36 -3.65 -7.61 1.86
N THR A 37 -3.62 -6.66 2.80
CA THR A 37 -4.19 -5.34 2.53
C THR A 37 -3.38 -4.57 1.48
N LEU A 38 -2.04 -4.69 1.48
CA LEU A 38 -1.20 -4.10 0.43
C LEU A 38 -1.52 -4.71 -0.94
N ASN A 39 -1.69 -6.03 -1.01
CA ASN A 39 -2.10 -6.73 -2.22
C ASN A 39 -3.47 -6.25 -2.75
N ASP A 40 -4.44 -6.05 -1.85
CA ASP A 40 -5.76 -5.52 -2.23
C ASP A 40 -5.65 -4.10 -2.81
N LEU A 41 -4.79 -3.26 -2.24
CA LEU A 41 -4.54 -1.90 -2.73
C LEU A 41 -3.86 -1.92 -4.10
N GLN A 42 -2.92 -2.83 -4.34
CA GLN A 42 -2.26 -3.03 -5.63
C GLN A 42 -3.27 -3.49 -6.70
N HIS A 43 -4.07 -4.51 -6.40
CA HIS A 43 -5.13 -5.00 -7.30
C HIS A 43 -6.17 -3.91 -7.61
N ALA A 44 -6.50 -3.05 -6.64
CA ALA A 44 -7.47 -1.98 -6.84
C ALA A 44 -7.01 -0.90 -7.83
N ILE A 45 -5.70 -0.78 -8.07
CA ILE A 45 -5.11 0.06 -9.12
C ILE A 45 -4.58 -0.79 -10.30
N GLY A 46 -4.93 -2.08 -10.26
CA GLY A 46 -4.56 -3.24 -11.09
C GLY A 46 -3.10 -3.42 -11.42
N SER A 47 -2.28 -3.15 -10.41
CA SER A 47 -1.05 -3.90 -10.27
C SER A 47 -1.38 -5.29 -9.69
N HIS A 48 -1.04 -6.35 -10.42
CA HIS A 48 -1.29 -7.73 -10.01
C HIS A 48 0.03 -8.36 -9.56
N HIS A 49 0.28 -8.31 -8.25
CA HIS A 49 1.37 -9.06 -7.63
C HIS A 49 0.79 -10.17 -6.75
N GLY A 50 1.57 -11.21 -6.48
CA GLY A 50 1.20 -12.19 -5.45
C GLY A 50 1.33 -11.60 -4.05
N ILE A 51 0.69 -12.22 -3.06
CA ILE A 51 0.84 -11.83 -1.66
C ILE A 51 2.24 -12.25 -1.18
N HIS A 52 3.10 -11.26 -0.96
CA HIS A 52 4.45 -11.46 -0.45
C HIS A 52 4.67 -10.64 0.83
N ARG A 53 5.25 -11.28 1.85
CA ARG A 53 5.66 -10.59 3.07
C ARG A 53 6.98 -9.85 2.84
N ILE A 54 6.86 -8.60 2.42
CA ILE A 54 7.98 -7.66 2.30
C ILE A 54 8.25 -6.98 3.64
N THR A 55 9.37 -6.27 3.73
CA THR A 55 9.75 -5.49 4.91
C THR A 55 8.94 -4.21 5.04
N TYR A 56 8.92 -3.61 6.24
CA TYR A 56 8.29 -2.30 6.46
C TYR A 56 8.91 -1.20 5.57
N ASN A 57 10.21 -1.29 5.26
CA ASN A 57 10.86 -0.39 4.31
C ASN A 57 10.31 -0.55 2.89
N GLU A 58 10.29 -1.79 2.38
CA GLU A 58 9.78 -2.08 1.03
C GLU A 58 8.29 -1.75 0.90
N ALA A 59 7.48 -2.07 1.92
CA ALA A 59 6.06 -1.77 1.94
C ALA A 59 5.80 -0.27 1.86
N ARG A 60 6.59 0.54 2.57
CA ARG A 60 6.50 2.00 2.48
C ARG A 60 6.82 2.51 1.09
N THR A 61 7.93 2.08 0.51
CA THR A 61 8.33 2.49 -0.85
C THR A 61 7.27 2.11 -1.87
N SER A 62 6.72 0.89 -1.78
CA SER A 62 5.62 0.46 -2.65
C SER A 62 4.38 1.36 -2.50
N LEU A 63 4.00 1.73 -1.27
CA LEU A 63 2.88 2.64 -1.04
C LEU A 63 3.14 4.04 -1.60
N ASP A 64 4.36 4.57 -1.47
CA ASP A 64 4.74 5.88 -2.04
C ASP A 64 4.60 5.89 -3.57
N GLU A 65 5.05 4.83 -4.26
CA GLU A 65 4.86 4.65 -5.69
C GLU A 65 3.38 4.59 -6.07
N MET A 66 2.59 3.82 -5.31
CA MET A 66 1.15 3.69 -5.52
C MET A 66 0.42 5.02 -5.33
N PHE A 67 0.79 5.82 -4.31
CA PHE A 67 0.24 7.17 -4.13
C PHE A 67 0.54 8.06 -5.34
N ASN A 68 1.75 7.99 -5.89
CA ASN A 68 2.13 8.73 -7.09
C ASN A 68 1.33 8.29 -8.32
N MET A 69 1.09 6.98 -8.48
CA MET A 69 0.22 6.44 -9.55
C MET A 69 -1.22 6.97 -9.41
N VAL A 70 -1.78 6.91 -8.21
CA VAL A 70 -3.15 7.39 -7.96
C VAL A 70 -3.27 8.89 -8.21
N LYS A 71 -2.29 9.68 -7.74
CA LYS A 71 -2.24 11.14 -7.93
C LYS A 71 -2.06 11.55 -9.39
N SER A 72 -1.30 10.78 -10.17
CA SER A 72 -1.09 11.02 -11.60
C SER A 72 -2.23 10.49 -12.49
N GLY A 73 -3.21 9.78 -11.92
CA GLY A 73 -4.30 9.15 -12.66
C GLY A 73 -3.91 7.89 -13.43
N ARG A 74 -2.67 7.40 -13.29
CA ARG A 74 -2.14 6.20 -13.97
C ARG A 74 -2.50 4.91 -13.20
N LYS A 75 -3.79 4.57 -13.16
CA LYS A 75 -4.35 3.40 -12.41
C LYS A 75 -5.32 2.59 -13.28
N THR A 76 -5.21 1.26 -13.29
CA THR A 76 -5.99 0.36 -14.15
C THR A 76 -6.28 -0.98 -13.46
N PRO A 77 -7.52 -1.31 -13.06
CA PRO A 77 -8.74 -0.54 -13.27
C PRO A 77 -8.73 0.76 -12.46
N PRO A 78 -9.47 1.79 -12.92
CA PRO A 78 -9.51 3.06 -12.20
C PRO A 78 -10.27 2.91 -10.87
N LEU A 79 -9.77 3.57 -9.83
CA LEU A 79 -10.53 3.76 -8.59
C LEU A 79 -11.81 4.56 -8.90
N THR A 80 -12.93 4.08 -8.36
CA THR A 80 -14.21 4.76 -8.51
C THR A 80 -14.17 6.05 -7.70
N LYS A 81 -14.53 7.19 -8.30
CA LYS A 81 -14.63 8.45 -7.56
C LYS A 81 -15.68 8.33 -6.47
N GLY A 82 -15.39 8.92 -5.31
CA GLY A 82 -16.22 8.84 -4.10
C GLY A 82 -15.49 8.18 -2.95
#